data_AF-A0A7X9IN67-F1
#
_entry.id   AF-A0A7X9IN67-F1
#
_cell.length_a   1.000
_cell.length_b   1.000
_cell.length_c   1.000
_cell.angle_alpha   90.00
_cell.angle_beta   90.00
_cell.angle_gamma   90.00
#
_symmetry.space_group_name_H-M   'P 1'
#
loop_
_entity.id
_entity.type
_entity.pdbx_description
1 polymer ?
#
loop_
_entity_poly.entity_id
_entity_poly.type
_entity_poly.pdbx_seq_one_letter_code
_entity_poly.pdbx_strand_id
1 'polypeptide(L)'
;MVRKKYSWKKFLLGAGLGILFLGNITFYIWYQSESIRLGYRIHDLETQAEKRREEIKQLEAKKEALLSPDRIDRLAREELKLRDIEPDQVIFEGQVEK
;
A
#
# COMPACT_ATOMS: atom_id res chain seq x y z
N MET A 1 -18.73 -3.98 -72.36
CA MET A 1 -17.89 -4.27 -71.17
C MET A 1 -18.36 -3.41 -69.99
N VAL A 2 -19.40 -3.86 -69.27
CA VAL A 2 -19.98 -3.09 -68.16
C VAL A 2 -19.26 -3.43 -66.86
N ARG A 3 -18.82 -2.36 -66.19
CA ARG A 3 -17.80 -2.34 -65.14
C ARG A 3 -18.24 -3.08 -63.87
N LYS A 4 -17.56 -4.18 -63.57
CA LYS A 4 -17.62 -4.98 -62.32
C LYS A 4 -17.24 -4.21 -61.03
N LYS A 5 -16.99 -2.89 -61.11
CA LYS A 5 -16.47 -2.04 -60.02
C LYS A 5 -17.45 -1.86 -58.84
N TYR A 6 -18.74 -2.13 -59.01
CA TYR A 6 -19.75 -1.92 -57.95
C TYR A 6 -19.80 -3.05 -56.92
N SER A 7 -19.44 -4.28 -57.30
CA SER A 7 -19.44 -5.45 -56.40
C SER A 7 -18.25 -5.42 -55.41
N TRP A 8 -17.07 -5.02 -55.89
CA TRP A 8 -15.86 -4.97 -55.08
C TRP A 8 -15.96 -4.00 -53.89
N LYS A 9 -16.62 -2.85 -54.07
CA LYS A 9 -16.84 -1.88 -52.98
C LYS A 9 -17.70 -2.46 -51.86
N LYS A 10 -18.75 -3.23 -52.19
CA LYS A 10 -19.60 -3.91 -51.18
C LYS A 10 -18.84 -5.01 -50.46
N PHE A 11 -17.98 -5.74 -51.16
CA PHE A 11 -17.13 -6.76 -50.55
C PHE A 11 -16.11 -6.15 -49.58
N LEU A 12 -15.46 -5.04 -49.96
CA LEU A 12 -14.57 -4.30 -49.07
C LEU A 12 -15.30 -3.73 -47.85
N LEU A 13 -16.51 -3.21 -48.02
CA LEU A 13 -17.35 -2.74 -46.91
C LEU A 13 -17.71 -3.88 -45.94
N GLY A 14 -18.12 -5.04 -46.46
CA GLY A 14 -18.41 -6.22 -45.65
C GLY A 14 -17.18 -6.75 -44.91
N ALA A 15 -16.03 -6.80 -45.58
CA ALA A 15 -14.77 -7.18 -44.96
C ALA A 15 -14.34 -6.19 -43.85
N GLY A 16 -14.49 -4.88 -44.10
CA GLY A 16 -14.20 -3.84 -43.11
C GLY A 16 -15.09 -3.94 -41.87
N LEU A 17 -16.39 -4.20 -42.05
CA LEU A 17 -17.32 -4.45 -40.94
C LEU A 17 -16.97 -5.72 -40.18
N GLY A 18 -16.58 -6.79 -40.88
CA GLY A 18 -16.12 -8.03 -40.26
C GLY A 18 -14.87 -7.83 -39.40
N ILE A 19 -13.89 -7.10 -39.92
CA ILE A 19 -12.66 -6.77 -39.18
C ILE A 19 -12.96 -5.88 -37.97
N LEU A 20 -13.82 -4.87 -38.13
CA LEU A 20 -14.24 -4.03 -37.01
C LEU A 20 -14.93 -4.86 -35.93
N PHE A 21 -15.83 -5.76 -36.31
CA PHE A 21 -16.54 -6.63 -35.37
C PHE A 21 -15.58 -7.53 -34.60
N LEU A 22 -14.67 -8.22 -35.31
CA LEU A 22 -13.65 -9.07 -34.68
C LEU A 22 -12.70 -8.27 -33.79
N GLY A 23 -12.29 -7.09 -34.25
CA GLY A 23 -11.42 -6.18 -33.50
C GLY A 23 -12.08 -5.72 -32.20
N ASN A 24 -13.36 -5.36 -32.24
CA ASN A 24 -14.12 -4.97 -31.04
C ASN A 24 -14.23 -6.12 -30.03
N ILE A 25 -14.53 -7.34 -30.48
CA ILE A 25 -14.60 -8.50 -29.60
C ILE A 25 -13.24 -8.79 -28.97
N THR A 26 -12.18 -8.79 -29.78
CA THR A 26 -10.81 -9.04 -29.30
C THR A 26 -10.38 -7.98 -28.29
N PHE A 27 -10.65 -6.71 -28.61
CA PHE A 27 -10.36 -5.59 -27.72
C PHE A 27 -11.15 -5.68 -26.41
N TYR A 28 -12.43 -6.06 -26.47
CA TYR A 28 -13.27 -6.23 -25.30
C TYR A 28 -12.75 -7.33 -24.37
N ILE A 29 -12.40 -8.49 -24.92
CA ILE A 29 -11.83 -9.61 -24.14
C ILE A 29 -10.51 -9.18 -23.49
N TRP A 30 -9.65 -8.50 -24.24
CA TRP A 30 -8.39 -7.99 -23.71
C TRP A 30 -8.62 -6.96 -22.58
N TYR A 31 -9.51 -5.99 -22.80
CA TYR A 31 -9.88 -4.99 -21.80
C TYR A 31 -10.43 -5.62 -20.52
N GLN A 32 -11.32 -6.62 -20.66
CA GLN A 32 -11.86 -7.34 -19.53
C GLN A 32 -10.77 -8.10 -18.75
N SER A 33 -9.86 -8.77 -19.46
CA SER A 33 -8.73 -9.46 -18.83
C SER A 33 -7.78 -8.49 -18.12
N GLU A 34 -7.54 -7.31 -18.71
CA GLU A 34 -6.70 -6.27 -18.12
C GLU A 34 -7.34 -5.70 -16.85
N SER A 35 -8.65 -5.41 -16.91
CA SER A 35 -9.42 -4.92 -15.77
C SER A 35 -9.37 -5.89 -14.58
N ILE A 36 -9.57 -7.19 -14.84
CA ILE A 36 -9.47 -8.24 -13.81
C ILE A 36 -8.05 -8.28 -13.23
N ARG A 37 -7.01 -8.24 -14.08
CA ARG A 37 -5.61 -8.24 -13.61
C ARG A 37 -5.30 -7.04 -12.73
N LEU A 38 -5.79 -5.86 -13.11
CA LEU A 38 -5.65 -4.64 -12.31
C LEU A 38 -6.39 -4.77 -10.98
N GLY A 39 -7.61 -5.32 -10.97
CA GLY A 39 -8.35 -5.60 -9.75
C GLY A 39 -7.59 -6.48 -8.77
N TYR A 40 -6.99 -7.58 -9.25
CA TYR A 40 -6.14 -8.44 -8.40
C TYR A 40 -4.92 -7.71 -7.87
N ARG A 41 -4.26 -6.89 -8.70
CA ARG A 41 -3.08 -6.14 -8.27
C ARG A 41 -3.43 -5.09 -7.22
N ILE A 42 -4.58 -4.42 -7.35
CA ILE A 42 -5.08 -3.48 -6.35
C ILE A 42 -5.35 -4.21 -5.03
N HIS A 43 -6.08 -5.33 -5.09
CA HIS A 43 -6.39 -6.12 -3.89
C HIS A 43 -5.13 -6.63 -3.17
N ASP A 44 -4.12 -7.09 -3.92
CA ASP A 44 -2.85 -7.52 -3.35
C ASP A 44 -2.12 -6.36 -2.66
N LEU A 45 -2.03 -5.19 -3.32
CA LEU A 45 -1.43 -4.00 -2.73
C LEU A 45 -2.18 -3.52 -1.47
N GLU A 46 -3.51 -3.57 -1.48
CA GLU A 46 -4.35 -3.21 -0.34
C GLU A 46 -4.12 -4.17 0.83
N THR A 47 -4.05 -5.48 0.56
CA THR A 47 -3.74 -6.50 1.57
C THR A 47 -2.36 -6.27 2.19
N GLN A 48 -1.36 -5.95 1.35
CA GLN A 48 -0.01 -5.63 1.84
C GLN A 48 -0.02 -4.36 2.70
N ALA A 49 -0.75 -3.33 2.31
CA ALA A 49 -0.87 -2.08 3.07
C ALA A 49 -1.52 -2.33 4.45
N GLU A 50 -2.61 -3.09 4.50
CA GLU A 50 -3.26 -3.43 5.77
C GLU A 50 -2.36 -4.26 6.68
N LYS A 51 -1.64 -5.24 6.13
CA LYS A 51 -0.65 -6.01 6.91
C LYS A 51 0.43 -5.10 7.53
N ARG A 52 0.94 -4.14 6.76
CA ARG A 52 1.92 -3.17 7.27
C ARG A 52 1.35 -2.26 8.35
N ARG A 53 0.10 -1.82 8.21
CA ARG A 53 -0.58 -1.02 9.25
C ARG A 53 -0.73 -1.80 10.55
N GLU A 54 -1.08 -3.07 10.46
CA GLU A 54 -1.19 -3.93 11.63
C GLU A 54 0.17 -4.17 12.30
N GLU A 55 1.22 -4.39 11.51
CA GLU A 55 2.60 -4.48 12.01
C GLU A 55 3.01 -3.19 12.77
N ILE A 56 2.68 -2.01 12.24
CA ILE A 56 2.96 -0.73 12.89
C ILE A 56 2.25 -0.63 14.25
N LYS A 57 0.94 -0.91 14.30
CA LYS A 57 0.18 -0.87 15.56
C LYS A 57 0.77 -1.81 16.62
N GLN A 58 1.16 -3.02 16.22
CA GLN A 58 1.79 -3.96 17.14
C GLN A 58 3.15 -3.48 17.65
N LEU A 59 3.94 -2.83 16.79
CA LEU A 59 5.23 -2.26 17.18
C LEU A 59 5.05 -1.05 18.10
N GLU A 60 4.06 -0.20 17.85
CA GLU A 60 3.72 0.93 18.72
C GLU A 60 3.29 0.45 20.11
N ALA A 61 2.39 -0.53 20.19
CA ALA A 61 1.98 -1.13 21.46
C ALA A 61 3.16 -1.75 22.22
N LYS A 62 4.06 -2.46 21.51
CA LYS A 62 5.29 -3.01 22.12
C LYS A 62 6.21 -1.90 22.62
N LYS A 63 6.39 -0.83 21.84
CA LYS A 63 7.22 0.32 22.21
C LYS A 63 6.67 0.96 23.49
N GLU A 64 5.37 1.22 23.56
CA GLU A 64 4.73 1.78 24.75
C GLU A 64 4.88 0.88 25.97
N ALA A 65 4.68 -0.43 25.81
CA ALA A 65 4.89 -1.39 26.90
C ALA A 65 6.35 -1.40 27.37
N LEU A 66 7.32 -1.32 26.45
CA LEU A 66 8.74 -1.29 26.78
C LEU A 66 9.17 0.02 27.47
N LEU A 67 8.57 1.14 27.06
CA LEU A 67 8.80 2.49 27.62
C LEU A 67 7.91 2.81 28.82
N SER A 68 7.08 1.87 29.28
CA SER A 68 6.22 2.09 30.44
C SER A 68 7.08 2.46 31.67
N PRO A 69 6.74 3.54 32.39
CA PRO A 69 7.51 4.00 33.55
C PRO A 69 7.73 2.89 34.58
N ASP A 70 6.71 2.06 34.84
CA ASP A 70 6.80 0.93 35.77
C ASP A 70 7.85 -0.11 35.34
N ARG A 71 7.98 -0.36 34.03
CA ARG A 71 9.02 -1.27 33.52
C ARG A 71 10.39 -0.63 33.61
N ILE A 72 10.50 0.65 33.31
CA ILE A 72 11.77 1.40 33.39
C ILE A 72 12.25 1.46 34.85
N ASP A 73 11.37 1.80 35.80
CA ASP A 73 11.68 1.90 37.23
C ASP A 73 12.09 0.53 37.81
N ARG A 74 11.35 -0.53 37.45
CA ARG A 74 11.74 -1.90 37.81
C ARG A 74 13.11 -2.29 37.26
N LEU A 75 13.39 -2.00 35.99
CA LEU A 75 14.70 -2.27 35.40
C LEU A 75 15.81 -1.45 36.09
N ALA A 76 15.54 -0.19 36.40
CA ALA A 76 16.47 0.70 37.09
C ALA A 76 16.80 0.20 38.51
N ARG A 77 15.80 -0.24 39.27
CA ARG A 77 15.97 -0.68 40.66
C ARG A 77 16.50 -2.10 40.78
N GLU A 78 15.98 -3.04 40.00
CA GLU A 78 16.27 -4.47 40.16
C GLU A 78 17.54 -4.88 39.40
N GLU A 79 17.64 -4.53 38.11
CA GLU A 79 18.74 -4.96 37.24
C GLU A 79 19.94 -4.03 37.36
N LEU A 80 19.70 -2.72 37.28
CA LEU A 80 20.77 -1.70 37.31
C LEU A 80 21.15 -1.25 38.72
N LYS A 81 20.39 -1.68 39.75
CA LYS A 81 20.61 -1.36 41.17
C LYS A 81 20.79 0.14 41.43
N LEU A 82 20.10 0.97 40.63
CA LEU A 82 20.10 2.41 40.80
C LEU A 82 19.33 2.76 42.08
N ARG A 83 19.83 3.77 42.79
CA ARG A 83 19.20 4.31 44.00
C ARG A 83 18.35 5.52 43.62
N ASP A 84 17.35 5.83 44.45
CA ASP A 84 16.57 7.06 44.28
C ASP A 84 17.50 8.28 44.33
N ILE A 85 17.16 9.27 43.50
CA ILE A 85 17.91 10.52 43.39
C ILE A 85 17.82 11.25 44.72
N GLU A 86 18.97 11.63 45.28
CA GLU A 86 19.01 12.46 46.48
C GLU A 86 18.61 13.91 46.13
N PRO A 87 17.94 14.66 47.03
CA PRO A 87 17.40 15.99 46.72
C PRO A 87 18.45 17.00 46.23
N ASP A 88 19.71 16.81 46.60
CA ASP A 88 20.88 17.61 46.20
C ASP A 88 21.40 17.30 44.79
N GLN A 89 20.95 16.20 44.17
CA GLN A 89 21.34 15.77 42.82
C GLN A 89 20.38 16.26 41.73
N VAL A 90 19.27 16.89 42.09
CA VAL A 90 18.28 17.43 41.15
C VAL A 90 18.69 18.83 40.70
N ILE A 91 19.09 18.97 39.42
CA ILE A 91 19.40 20.27 38.81
C ILE A 91 18.23 20.70 37.93
N PHE A 92 17.59 21.81 38.27
CA PHE A 92 16.55 22.42 37.43
C PHE A 92 17.21 23.26 36.32
N GLU A 93 16.82 22.98 35.07
CA GLU A 93 17.41 23.57 33.85
C GLU A 93 17.36 25.12 33.81
N GLY A 94 16.50 25.75 34.62
CA GLY A 94 16.41 27.22 34.78
C GLY A 94 17.18 27.82 35.96
N GLN A 95 17.90 27.02 36.77
CA GLN A 95 18.69 27.52 37.92
C GLN A 95 20.20 27.54 37.68
N VAL A 96 20.65 27.17 36.47
CA VAL A 96 22.05 27.27 36.05
C VAL A 96 22.25 28.59 35.30
N GLU A 97 21.96 29.73 35.94
CA GLU A 97 22.51 31.01 35.51
C GLU A 97 23.88 31.19 36.17
N LYS A 98 24.87 31.52 35.33
CA LYS A 98 26.28 31.69 35.69
C LYS A 98 26.52 32.90 36.60
#